data_AF-A3INV6-F1
#
_entry.id   AF-A3INV6-F1
#
_cell.length_a   1.000
_cell.length_b   1.000
_cell.length_c   1.000
_cell.angle_alpha   90.00
_cell.angle_beta   90.00
_cell.angle_gamma   90.00
#
_symmetry.space_group_name_H-M   'P 1'
#
loop_
_entity.id
_entity.type
_entity.pdbx_description
1 polymer ?
#
loop_
_entity_poly.entity_id
_entity_poly.type
_entity_poly.pdbx_seq_one_letter_code
_entity_poly.pdbx_strand_id
1 'polypeptide(L)'
;MLNTLLTPRLWKPEISLLEEFLRVLPLQYRTIVALAYFTTSRIEDILSLQKQDITSEVIIIEDSTLHTTKKVPIITKLRPYLTVYLNGYKTQSSDFLFSDKLGKPLKTSQVFKILKIVANKINLPDMYLSVLR
;
A
#
# COMPACT_ATOMS: atom_id res chain seq x y z
N MET A 1 45.95 -1.20 -32.17
CA MET A 1 45.55 -1.32 -30.76
C MET A 1 44.33 -0.44 -30.55
N LEU A 2 43.15 -1.03 -30.32
CA LEU A 2 41.87 -0.31 -30.22
C LEU A 2 41.60 0.05 -28.75
N ASN A 3 41.55 1.36 -28.48
CA ASN A 3 41.08 1.92 -27.22
C ASN A 3 39.58 1.68 -27.09
N THR A 4 39.18 0.79 -26.19
CA THR A 4 37.79 0.68 -25.73
C THR A 4 37.49 1.83 -24.79
N LEU A 5 36.88 2.89 -25.33
CA LEU A 5 36.18 3.89 -24.55
C LEU A 5 35.05 3.19 -23.79
N LEU A 6 35.25 2.98 -22.49
CA LEU A 6 34.19 2.58 -21.57
C LEU A 6 33.18 3.73 -21.53
N THR A 7 32.10 3.61 -22.29
CA THR A 7 30.94 4.48 -22.12
C THR A 7 30.43 4.33 -20.69
N PRO A 8 30.21 5.42 -19.94
CA PRO A 8 29.58 5.33 -18.64
C PRO A 8 28.19 4.74 -18.86
N ARG A 9 27.94 3.57 -18.26
CA ARG A 9 26.63 2.95 -18.22
C ARG A 9 25.69 3.98 -17.58
N LEU A 10 24.83 4.60 -18.40
CA LEU A 10 23.79 5.51 -17.93
C LEU A 10 23.00 4.78 -16.84
N TRP A 11 23.07 5.31 -15.62
CA TRP A 11 22.34 4.79 -14.48
C TRP A 11 20.85 4.80 -14.83
N LYS A 12 20.26 3.62 -14.99
CA LYS A 12 18.80 3.49 -14.91
C LYS A 12 18.47 3.60 -13.42
N PRO A 13 17.54 4.47 -12.99
CA PRO A 13 17.05 4.38 -11.63
C PRO A 13 16.47 2.97 -11.46
N GLU A 14 17.10 2.16 -10.62
CA GLU A 14 16.56 0.87 -10.21
C GLU A 14 15.19 1.18 -9.59
N ILE A 15 14.12 0.73 -10.25
CA ILE A 15 12.79 0.80 -9.68
C ILE A 15 12.88 0.03 -8.36
N SER A 16 12.57 0.69 -7.25
CA SER A 16 12.55 0.03 -5.95
C SER A 16 11.65 -1.20 -6.02
N LEU A 17 12.06 -2.32 -5.41
CA LEU A 17 11.25 -3.55 -5.33
C LEU A 17 9.83 -3.26 -4.82
N LEU A 18 9.68 -2.29 -3.91
CA LEU A 18 8.37 -1.83 -3.45
C LEU A 18 7.56 -1.18 -4.57
N GLU A 19 8.18 -0.32 -5.38
CA GLU A 19 7.48 0.31 -6.49
C GLU A 19 7.06 -0.70 -7.56
N GLU A 20 7.92 -1.67 -7.87
CA GLU A 20 7.58 -2.77 -8.78
C GLU A 20 6.40 -3.57 -8.24
N PHE A 21 6.45 -3.95 -6.96
CA PHE A 21 5.37 -4.67 -6.29
C PHE A 21 4.05 -3.88 -6.29
N LEU A 22 4.10 -2.58 -5.94
CA LEU A 22 2.92 -1.70 -5.97
C LEU A 22 2.35 -1.57 -7.38
N ARG A 23 3.17 -1.50 -8.43
CA ARG A 23 2.71 -1.37 -9.83
C ARG A 23 1.90 -2.56 -10.31
N VAL A 24 2.20 -3.77 -9.86
CA VAL A 24 1.51 -5.00 -10.27
C VAL A 24 0.29 -5.35 -9.40
N LEU A 25 0.16 -4.73 -8.23
CA LEU A 25 -0.98 -4.95 -7.35
C LEU A 25 -2.27 -4.33 -7.90
N PRO A 26 -3.44 -4.99 -7.76
CA PRO A 26 -4.72 -4.36 -8.02
C PRO A 26 -4.92 -3.12 -7.12
N LEU A 27 -5.65 -2.12 -7.62
CA LEU A 27 -5.73 -0.78 -7.02
C LEU A 27 -6.04 -0.78 -5.51
N GLN A 28 -7.00 -1.59 -5.05
CA GLN A 28 -7.36 -1.69 -3.63
C GLN A 28 -6.18 -2.18 -2.77
N TYR A 29 -5.56 -3.30 -3.15
CA TYR A 29 -4.43 -3.89 -2.43
C TYR A 29 -3.17 -3.02 -2.53
N ARG A 30 -2.95 -2.37 -3.67
CA ARG A 30 -1.88 -1.38 -3.85
C ARG A 30 -2.00 -0.24 -2.83
N THR A 31 -3.21 0.26 -2.64
CA THR A 31 -3.47 1.38 -1.70
C THR A 31 -3.30 0.93 -0.26
N ILE A 32 -3.76 -0.28 0.09
CA ILE A 32 -3.54 -0.88 1.42
C ILE A 32 -2.05 -0.98 1.74
N VAL A 33 -1.24 -1.51 0.81
CA VAL A 33 0.21 -1.67 1.01
C VAL A 33 0.90 -0.31 1.10
N ALA A 34 0.53 0.65 0.23
CA ALA A 34 1.08 2.00 0.29
C ALA A 34 0.79 2.67 1.64
N LEU A 35 -0.43 2.55 2.15
CA LEU A 35 -0.81 3.07 3.47
C LEU A 35 0.01 2.40 4.58
N ALA A 36 0.03 1.07 4.64
CA ALA A 36 0.79 0.34 5.66
C ALA A 36 2.26 0.76 5.66
N TYR A 37 2.88 0.85 4.48
CA TYR A 37 4.28 1.22 4.32
C TYR A 37 4.56 2.68 4.72
N PHE A 38 3.85 3.65 4.14
CA PHE A 38 4.16 5.07 4.36
C PHE A 38 3.71 5.60 5.73
N THR A 39 2.79 4.90 6.41
CA THR A 39 2.32 5.27 7.75
C THR A 39 2.93 4.42 8.86
N THR A 40 3.81 3.47 8.50
CA THR A 40 4.37 2.46 9.40
C THR A 40 3.29 1.86 10.30
N SER A 41 2.23 1.37 9.68
CA SER A 41 1.06 0.79 10.36
C SER A 41 0.86 -0.64 9.89
N ARG A 42 0.32 -1.46 10.78
CA ARG A 42 -0.02 -2.85 10.45
C ARG A 42 -1.18 -2.87 9.48
N ILE A 43 -1.21 -3.87 8.60
CA ILE A 43 -2.32 -4.01 7.64
C ILE A 43 -3.66 -4.07 8.37
N GLU A 44 -3.76 -4.73 9.51
CA GLU A 44 -5.03 -4.80 10.26
C GLU A 44 -5.58 -3.42 10.68
N ASP A 45 -4.72 -2.51 11.14
CA ASP A 45 -5.09 -1.14 11.50
C ASP A 45 -5.46 -0.32 10.25
N ILE A 46 -4.88 -0.64 9.09
CA ILE A 46 -5.28 -0.03 7.81
C ILE A 46 -6.66 -0.55 7.36
N LEU A 47 -6.98 -1.82 7.63
CA LEU A 47 -8.25 -2.43 7.21
C LEU A 47 -9.43 -2.00 8.09
N SER A 48 -9.18 -1.48 9.30
CA SER A 48 -10.21 -0.90 10.17
C SER A 48 -10.54 0.56 9.83
N LEU A 49 -9.73 1.23 9.00
CA LEU A 49 -9.96 2.63 8.60
C LEU A 49 -11.35 2.84 8.01
N GLN A 50 -12.02 3.87 8.52
CA GLN A 50 -13.26 4.39 7.98
C GLN A 50 -12.97 5.56 7.03
N LYS A 51 -13.93 5.89 6.18
CA LYS A 51 -13.81 7.02 5.23
C LYS A 51 -13.58 8.35 5.96
N GLN A 52 -14.22 8.54 7.11
CA GLN A 52 -14.11 9.76 7.92
C GLN A 52 -12.73 9.95 8.55
N ASP A 53 -11.93 8.88 8.65
CA ASP A 53 -10.59 8.92 9.20
C ASP A 53 -9.57 9.54 8.22
N ILE A 54 -9.97 9.73 6.95
CA ILE A 54 -9.16 10.33 5.90
C ILE A 54 -9.61 11.77 5.68
N THR A 55 -8.71 12.71 5.97
CA THR A 55 -8.91 14.13 5.66
C THR A 55 -8.03 14.54 4.46
N SER A 56 -8.02 15.83 4.10
CA SER A 56 -7.14 16.37 3.05
C SER A 56 -5.64 16.28 3.40
N GLU A 57 -5.31 16.27 4.69
CA GLU A 57 -3.94 16.44 5.20
C GLU A 57 -3.46 15.30 6.09
N VAL A 58 -4.37 14.63 6.81
CA VAL A 58 -4.03 13.59 7.79
C VAL A 58 -4.92 12.36 7.68
N ILE A 59 -4.36 11.24 8.12
CA ILE A 59 -5.03 9.95 8.33
C ILE A 59 -5.05 9.70 9.84
N ILE A 60 -6.21 9.38 10.37
CA ILE A 60 -6.39 9.00 11.77
C ILE A 60 -6.35 7.47 11.85
N ILE A 61 -5.34 6.89 12.47
CA ILE A 61 -5.17 5.44 12.58
C ILE A 61 -5.29 5.03 14.04
N GLU A 62 -6.20 4.12 14.34
CA GLU A 62 -6.26 3.46 15.64
C GLU A 62 -5.28 2.27 15.66
N ASP A 63 -4.33 2.29 16.59
CA ASP A 63 -3.45 1.16 16.87
C ASP A 63 -4.22 0.15 17.73
N SER A 64 -4.60 -0.99 17.14
CA SER A 64 -5.38 -2.00 17.84
C SER A 64 -4.64 -2.73 18.97
N THR A 65 -3.30 -2.69 19.02
CA THR A 65 -2.52 -3.27 20.14
C THR A 65 -2.43 -2.30 21.31
N LEU A 66 -2.17 -1.04 21.02
CA LEU A 66 -1.97 -0.02 22.06
C LEU A 66 -3.28 0.66 22.48
N HIS A 67 -4.37 0.47 21.74
CA HIS A 67 -5.64 1.18 21.91
C HIS A 67 -5.45 2.70 21.93
N THR A 68 -4.55 3.18 21.07
CA THR A 68 -4.25 4.61 20.93
C THR A 68 -4.44 5.06 19.50
N THR A 69 -4.85 6.32 19.33
CA THR A 69 -5.00 6.91 18.01
C THR A 69 -3.75 7.72 17.64
N LYS A 70 -3.23 7.50 16.43
CA LYS A 70 -2.18 8.33 15.83
C LYS A 70 -2.70 9.13 14.64
N LYS A 71 -2.22 10.36 14.50
CA LYS A 71 -2.47 11.20 13.33
C LYS A 71 -1.24 11.16 12.43
N VAL A 72 -1.41 10.65 11.21
CA VAL A 72 -0.32 10.50 10.25
C VAL A 72 -0.51 11.48 9.09
N PRO A 73 0.47 12.35 8.78
CA PRO A 73 0.35 13.27 7.66
C PRO A 73 0.35 12.55 6.30
N ILE A 74 -0.50 13.00 5.37
CA ILE A 74 -0.55 12.52 3.99
C ILE A 74 0.59 13.17 3.21
N ILE A 75 1.74 12.51 3.24
CA ILE A 75 2.95 12.93 2.52
C ILE A 75 2.77 12.86 1.00
N THR A 76 3.59 13.63 0.26
CA THR A 76 3.58 13.71 -1.21
C THR A 76 3.68 12.35 -1.90
N LYS A 77 4.42 11.39 -1.31
CA LYS A 77 4.56 10.03 -1.87
C LYS A 77 3.29 9.18 -1.71
N LEU A 78 2.51 9.38 -0.64
CA LEU A 78 1.30 8.60 -0.36
C LEU A 78 0.08 9.16 -1.10
N ARG A 79 0.02 10.49 -1.26
CA ARG A 79 -1.13 11.20 -1.84
C ARG A 79 -1.62 10.62 -3.17
N PRO A 80 -0.78 10.27 -4.16
CA PRO A 80 -1.25 9.73 -5.43
C PRO A 80 -2.02 8.42 -5.28
N TYR A 81 -1.61 7.54 -4.36
CA TYR A 81 -2.29 6.26 -4.13
C TYR A 81 -3.70 6.48 -3.56
N LEU A 82 -3.82 7.36 -2.56
CA LEU A 82 -5.11 7.72 -1.99
C LEU A 82 -6.02 8.42 -2.99
N THR A 83 -5.50 9.41 -3.72
CA THR A 83 -6.30 10.16 -4.71
C THR A 83 -6.85 9.24 -5.79
N VAL A 84 -6.02 8.37 -6.36
CA VAL A 84 -6.48 7.42 -7.40
C VAL A 84 -7.52 6.45 -6.83
N TYR A 85 -7.31 5.94 -5.61
CA TYR A 85 -8.26 5.04 -4.96
C TYR A 85 -9.61 5.71 -4.69
N LEU A 86 -9.60 6.88 -4.05
CA LEU A 86 -10.79 7.63 -3.65
C LEU A 86 -11.58 8.16 -4.86
N ASN A 87 -10.91 8.59 -5.93
CA ASN A 87 -11.59 9.05 -7.16
C ASN A 87 -12.25 7.90 -7.92
N GLY A 88 -11.68 6.69 -7.85
CA GLY A 88 -12.27 5.49 -8.44
C GLY A 88 -13.27 4.79 -7.53
N TYR A 89 -13.41 5.25 -6.29
CA TYR A 89 -14.27 4.64 -5.28
C TYR A 89 -15.73 4.97 -5.60
N LYS A 90 -16.41 4.06 -6.30
CA LYS A 90 -17.88 4.10 -6.40
C LYS A 90 -18.44 3.94 -4.99
N THR A 91 -19.41 4.77 -4.64
CA THR A 91 -20.04 4.84 -3.32
C THR A 91 -20.59 3.47 -2.91
N GLN A 92 -19.76 2.66 -2.25
CA GLN A 92 -20.23 1.51 -1.51
C GLN A 92 -20.86 2.03 -0.22
N SER A 93 -21.94 1.39 0.22
CA SER A 93 -22.68 1.72 1.44
C SER A 93 -21.91 1.49 2.74
N SER A 94 -20.67 0.99 2.66
CA SER A 94 -19.82 0.74 3.82
C SER A 94 -19.16 2.03 4.31
N ASP A 95 -19.01 2.17 5.63
CA ASP A 95 -18.19 3.23 6.22
C ASP A 95 -16.69 2.92 6.14
N PHE A 96 -16.33 1.64 5.95
CA PHE A 96 -14.94 1.22 5.82
C PHE A 96 -14.33 1.68 4.50
N LEU A 97 -13.08 2.13 4.56
CA LEU A 97 -12.31 2.53 3.38
C LEU A 97 -12.00 1.31 2.49
N PHE A 98 -11.76 0.15 3.10
CA PHE A 98 -11.44 -1.10 2.42
C PHE A 98 -12.44 -2.19 2.78
N SER A 99 -13.52 -2.27 2.00
CA SER A 99 -14.59 -3.25 2.20
C SER A 99 -14.61 -4.35 1.14
N ASP A 100 -15.22 -5.49 1.51
CA ASP A 100 -15.67 -6.50 0.57
C ASP A 100 -17.01 -6.10 -0.10
N LYS A 101 -17.54 -6.97 -0.96
CA LYS A 101 -18.81 -6.73 -1.67
C LYS A 101 -20.03 -6.64 -0.75
N LEU A 102 -19.92 -7.10 0.50
CA LEU A 102 -20.97 -7.04 1.51
C LEU A 102 -20.81 -5.81 2.42
N GLY A 103 -19.82 -4.96 2.16
CA GLY A 103 -19.53 -3.79 2.98
C GLY A 103 -18.80 -4.07 4.29
N LYS A 104 -18.31 -5.31 4.50
CA LYS A 104 -17.51 -5.66 5.68
C LYS A 104 -16.05 -5.31 5.44
N PRO A 105 -15.27 -4.96 6.48
CA PRO A 105 -13.84 -4.70 6.32
C PRO A 105 -13.16 -5.95 5.74
N LEU A 106 -12.21 -5.73 4.85
CA LEU A 106 -11.43 -6.84 4.30
C LEU A 106 -10.72 -7.60 5.43
N LYS A 107 -10.59 -8.91 5.25
CA LYS A 107 -9.83 -9.74 6.20
C LYS A 107 -8.35 -9.68 5.87
N THR A 108 -7.51 -9.57 6.90
CA THR A 108 -6.04 -9.64 6.78
C THR A 108 -5.59 -10.87 5.98
N SER A 109 -6.19 -12.03 6.22
CA SER A 109 -5.90 -13.26 5.48
C SER A 109 -6.18 -13.17 3.97
N GLN A 110 -7.23 -12.45 3.57
CA GLN A 110 -7.53 -12.21 2.15
C GLN A 110 -6.50 -11.29 1.51
N VAL A 111 -6.08 -10.23 2.22
CA VAL A 111 -5.04 -9.32 1.76
C VAL A 111 -3.73 -10.09 1.54
N PHE A 112 -3.23 -10.79 2.56
CA PHE A 112 -1.98 -11.54 2.44
C PHE A 112 -2.03 -12.66 1.39
N LYS A 113 -3.19 -13.28 1.17
CA LYS A 113 -3.37 -14.23 0.06
C LYS A 113 -3.10 -13.56 -1.30
N ILE A 114 -3.67 -12.39 -1.55
CA ILE A 114 -3.45 -11.65 -2.79
C ILE A 114 -2.01 -11.15 -2.89
N LEU A 115 -1.45 -10.61 -1.81
CA LEU A 115 -0.06 -10.17 -1.79
C LEU A 115 0.90 -11.31 -2.15
N LYS A 116 0.69 -12.51 -1.58
CA LYS A 116 1.50 -13.70 -1.89
C LYS A 116 1.37 -14.14 -3.34
N ILE A 117 0.15 -14.17 -3.88
CA ILE A 117 -0.09 -14.51 -5.29
C ILE A 117 0.67 -13.55 -6.21
N VAL A 118 0.64 -12.25 -5.91
CA VAL A 118 1.31 -11.23 -6.74
C VAL A 118 2.83 -11.27 -6.55
N ALA A 119 3.32 -11.44 -5.32
CA ALA A 119 4.74 -11.58 -5.03
C ALA A 119 5.35 -12.77 -5.81
N ASN A 120 4.67 -13.92 -5.81
CA ASN A 120 5.10 -15.09 -6.57
C ASN A 120 5.17 -14.83 -8.09
N LYS A 121 4.27 -14.02 -8.64
CA LYS A 121 4.27 -13.70 -10.09
C LYS A 121 5.47 -12.87 -10.52
N ILE A 122 6.05 -12.09 -9.61
CA ILE A 122 7.22 -11.25 -9.87
C ILE A 122 8.49 -11.81 -9.21
N ASN A 123 8.45 -13.04 -8.71
CA ASN A 123 9.55 -13.69 -7.97
C ASN A 123 10.04 -12.87 -6.76
N LEU A 124 9.16 -12.15 -6.08
CA LEU A 124 9.48 -11.41 -4.85
C LEU A 124 9.51 -12.38 -3.65
N PRO A 125 10.59 -12.42 -2.85
CA PRO A 125 10.68 -13.32 -1.69
C PRO A 125 9.62 -13.03 -0.60
N ASP A 126 9.12 -14.09 0.04
CA ASP A 126 8.09 -14.02 1.09
C ASP A 126 8.50 -13.11 2.28
N MET A 127 9.81 -12.97 2.57
CA MET A 127 10.35 -12.10 3.63
C MET A 127 9.97 -10.62 3.46
N TYR A 128 9.72 -10.17 2.24
CA TYR A 128 9.30 -8.78 2.01
C TYR A 128 7.87 -8.52 2.50
N LEU A 129 7.03 -9.56 2.58
CA LEU A 129 5.66 -9.44 3.07
C LEU A 129 5.59 -9.44 4.60
N SER A 130 6.59 -10.00 5.30
CA SER A 130 6.59 -9.98 6.77
C SER A 130 6.80 -8.59 7.36
N VAL A 131 7.36 -7.66 6.59
CA VAL A 131 7.51 -6.24 6.99
C VAL A 131 6.16 -5.52 7.07
N LEU A 132 5.11 -6.09 6.45
CA LEU A 132 3.76 -5.53 6.41
C LEU A 132 2.80 -6.13 7.46
N ARG A 133 3.28 -7.06 8.30
CA ARG A 133 2.50 -7.75 9.33
C ARG A 133 2.40 -6.93 10.60
#